data_AF-A0A9E2S2U7-F1
#
_entry.id   AF-A0A9E2S2U7-F1
#
_cell.length_a   1.000
_cell.length_b   1.000
_cell.length_c   1.000
_cell.angle_alpha   90.00
_cell.angle_beta   90.00
_cell.angle_gamma   90.00
#
_symmetry.space_group_name_H-M   'P 1'
#
loop_
_entity.id
_entity.type
_entity.pdbx_description
1 polymer ?
#
loop_
_entity_poly.entity_id
_entity_poly.type
_entity_poly.pdbx_seq_one_letter_code
_entity_poly.pdbx_strand_id
1 'polypeptide(L)'
;MSAVLAGISTLSLARWQFAVTTVFHYLFVPLTIGLGLLVAILQTATYRTKDPAWDRMTRFFGNLFLINFAIGVVTGIVQEFQFGMDWSRYSVFVGNIFGAPLAIEALLAFFMESTFLGVWIFGRGRVSPRIHLASIWLASFGTILSAAFIISANSWMQHPVGYTIDPTTHQAVMTNFWAVLTNPTFIDAYGHVLTSAFVTGSVFMLGVAAYHLKQKHDTAAFAKAAKVAVVVTMLSVVATMFLGDSQAKQMEVQQPMKMAAAEALYNTTNGASFSLLTIGNLSGQPVFQIRLPHLLSVLATNSFNGKVEGINQLQAEATAKYGAGSYVPVIWLLYWSFRIMVGLGMLMALLGVVGLYLKRKKRLETSWWFQRFAMWMILAPF
;
A
#
# COMPACT_ATOMS: atom_id res chain seq x y z
N MET A 1 9.94 -26.46 28.34
CA MET A 1 9.08 -25.47 27.68
C MET A 1 8.95 -24.29 28.63
N SER A 2 9.75 -23.25 28.41
CA SER A 2 10.04 -22.18 29.38
C SER A 2 8.84 -21.26 29.63
N ALA A 3 8.77 -20.70 30.85
CA ALA A 3 7.73 -19.80 31.37
C ALA A 3 7.36 -18.60 30.46
N VAL A 4 8.15 -18.32 29.42
CA VAL A 4 7.87 -17.31 28.37
C VAL A 4 6.62 -17.66 27.55
N LEU A 5 6.30 -18.96 27.37
CA LEU A 5 5.11 -19.39 26.62
C LEU A 5 3.84 -19.46 27.49
N ALA A 6 3.97 -19.35 28.82
CA ALA A 6 2.86 -19.59 29.76
C ALA A 6 1.81 -18.45 29.82
N GLY A 7 1.95 -17.39 28.99
CA GLY A 7 1.02 -16.25 28.96
C GLY A 7 0.58 -15.83 27.55
N ILE A 8 0.99 -16.52 26.49
CA ILE A 8 0.61 -16.16 25.12
C ILE A 8 -0.60 -17.01 24.72
N SER A 9 -1.76 -16.38 24.60
CA SER A 9 -2.98 -17.05 24.14
C SER A 9 -2.83 -17.55 22.69
N THR A 10 -3.58 -18.59 22.33
CA THR A 10 -3.67 -19.06 20.93
C THR A 10 -4.09 -17.94 19.97
N LEU A 11 -4.99 -17.05 20.42
CA LEU A 11 -5.38 -15.84 19.68
C LEU A 11 -4.20 -14.89 19.45
N SER A 12 -3.34 -14.71 20.46
CA SER A 12 -2.14 -13.88 20.33
C SER A 12 -1.16 -14.48 19.33
N LEU A 13 -0.97 -15.81 19.34
CA LEU A 13 -0.13 -16.50 18.35
C LEU A 13 -0.69 -16.38 16.94
N ALA A 14 -1.99 -16.59 16.75
CA ALA A 14 -2.65 -16.44 15.45
C ALA A 14 -2.51 -15.02 14.89
N ARG A 15 -2.66 -13.98 15.74
CA ARG A 15 -2.41 -12.59 15.35
C ARG A 15 -0.96 -12.34 14.92
N TRP A 16 0.01 -12.88 15.67
CA TRP A 16 1.42 -12.74 15.32
C TRP A 16 1.78 -13.47 14.02
N GLN A 17 1.30 -14.69 13.85
CA GLN A 17 1.52 -15.47 12.63
C GLN A 17 0.93 -14.77 11.40
N PHE A 18 -0.31 -14.30 11.50
CA PHE A 18 -0.97 -13.58 10.41
C PHE A 18 -0.27 -12.25 10.11
N ALA A 19 0.14 -11.50 11.15
CA ALA A 19 0.86 -10.24 10.98
C ALA A 19 2.23 -10.43 10.30
N VAL A 20 3.01 -11.42 10.73
CA VAL A 20 4.32 -11.73 10.13
C VAL A 20 4.14 -12.13 8.66
N THR A 21 3.21 -13.04 8.38
CA THR A 21 2.94 -13.51 7.01
C THR A 21 2.51 -12.34 6.11
N THR A 22 1.60 -11.49 6.60
CA THR A 22 1.13 -10.32 5.87
C THR A 22 2.26 -9.32 5.59
N VAL A 23 3.09 -9.00 6.59
CA VAL A 23 4.22 -8.07 6.40
C VAL A 23 5.21 -8.63 5.39
N PHE A 24 5.58 -9.90 5.50
CA PHE A 24 6.50 -10.53 4.53
C PHE A 24 5.91 -10.56 3.12
N HIS A 25 4.64 -10.95 2.98
CA HIS A 25 3.97 -10.95 1.68
C HIS A 25 3.95 -9.54 1.07
N TYR A 26 3.60 -8.53 1.88
CA TYR A 26 3.47 -7.15 1.45
C TYR A 26 4.81 -6.45 1.15
N LEU A 27 5.96 -7.07 1.45
CA LEU A 27 7.24 -6.61 0.88
C LEU A 27 7.30 -6.85 -0.63
N PHE A 28 6.66 -7.91 -1.14
CA PHE A 28 6.75 -8.28 -2.55
C PHE A 28 5.60 -7.67 -3.37
N VAL A 29 4.40 -7.56 -2.80
CA VAL A 29 3.20 -7.06 -3.51
C VAL A 29 3.36 -5.70 -4.19
N PRO A 30 3.69 -4.60 -3.48
CA PRO A 30 3.76 -3.27 -4.08
C PRO A 30 4.88 -3.18 -5.12
N LEU A 31 5.98 -3.93 -4.92
CA LEU A 31 7.05 -3.99 -5.89
C LEU A 31 6.64 -4.74 -7.16
N THR A 32 5.85 -5.81 -7.07
CA THR A 32 5.28 -6.52 -8.24
C THR A 32 4.35 -5.60 -9.03
N ILE A 33 3.39 -4.95 -8.36
CA ILE A 33 2.44 -4.03 -9.00
C ILE A 33 3.19 -2.88 -9.69
N GLY A 34 4.13 -2.26 -8.99
CA GLY A 34 4.91 -1.15 -9.50
C GLY A 34 5.83 -1.54 -10.66
N LEU A 35 6.61 -2.62 -10.53
CA LEU A 35 7.50 -3.08 -11.59
C LEU A 35 6.74 -3.63 -12.80
N GLY A 36 5.60 -4.31 -12.60
CA GLY A 36 4.77 -4.80 -13.70
C GLY A 36 4.38 -3.66 -14.66
N LEU A 37 3.88 -2.55 -14.10
CA LEU A 37 3.54 -1.35 -14.87
C LEU A 37 4.78 -0.76 -15.56
N LEU A 38 5.89 -0.63 -14.83
CA LEU A 38 7.12 -0.03 -15.37
C LEU A 38 7.73 -0.87 -16.49
N VAL A 39 7.75 -2.20 -16.36
CA VAL A 39 8.24 -3.11 -17.41
C VAL A 39 7.34 -3.00 -18.65
N ALA A 40 6.01 -2.91 -18.48
CA ALA A 40 5.09 -2.68 -19.59
C ALA A 40 5.37 -1.33 -20.30
N ILE A 41 5.67 -0.27 -19.55
CA ILE A 41 6.07 1.03 -20.10
C ILE A 41 7.40 0.94 -20.87
N LEU A 42 8.43 0.30 -20.29
CA LEU A 42 9.74 0.14 -20.92
C LEU A 42 9.63 -0.70 -22.22
N GLN A 43 8.81 -1.74 -22.22
CA GLN A 43 8.58 -2.54 -23.41
C GLN A 43 7.77 -1.78 -24.46
N THR A 44 6.83 -0.94 -24.05
CA THR A 44 6.12 -0.04 -24.97
C THR A 44 7.10 0.92 -25.64
N ALA A 45 8.04 1.49 -24.89
CA ALA A 45 9.10 2.33 -25.45
C ALA A 45 9.96 1.54 -26.44
N THR A 46 10.37 0.32 -26.08
CA THR A 46 11.08 -0.61 -26.97
C THR A 46 10.33 -0.85 -28.28
N TYR A 47 9.03 -1.17 -28.18
CA TYR A 47 8.20 -1.48 -29.34
C TYR A 47 8.03 -0.27 -30.27
N ARG A 48 7.89 0.94 -29.71
CA ARG A 48 7.68 2.18 -30.47
C ARG A 48 8.96 2.73 -31.08
N THR A 49 10.06 2.79 -30.32
CA THR A 49 11.29 3.45 -30.78
C THR A 49 12.29 2.51 -31.42
N LYS A 50 12.13 1.19 -31.26
CA LYS A 50 13.07 0.14 -31.73
C LYS A 50 14.49 0.29 -31.18
N ASP A 51 14.65 1.04 -30.09
CA ASP A 51 15.94 1.34 -29.49
C ASP A 51 16.38 0.17 -28.57
N PRO A 52 17.54 -0.46 -28.85
CA PRO A 52 18.03 -1.59 -28.05
C PRO A 52 18.23 -1.29 -26.56
N ALA A 53 18.42 -0.02 -26.18
CA ALA A 53 18.60 0.35 -24.77
C ALA A 53 17.32 0.12 -23.95
N TRP A 54 16.14 0.42 -24.51
CA TRP A 54 14.87 0.14 -23.82
C TRP A 54 14.63 -1.34 -23.67
N ASP A 55 15.02 -2.14 -24.67
CA ASP A 55 14.88 -3.59 -24.62
C ASP A 55 15.78 -4.23 -23.55
N ARG A 56 17.00 -3.69 -23.38
CA ARG A 56 17.88 -4.11 -22.27
C ARG A 56 17.27 -3.78 -20.91
N MET A 57 16.71 -2.57 -20.74
CA MET A 57 16.04 -2.18 -19.49
C MET A 57 14.77 -3.00 -19.22
N THR A 58 13.99 -3.30 -20.26
CA THR A 58 12.81 -4.17 -20.17
C THR A 58 13.19 -5.55 -19.66
N ARG A 59 14.27 -6.16 -20.21
CA ARG A 59 14.76 -7.46 -19.77
C ARG A 59 15.33 -7.43 -18.35
N PHE A 60 16.11 -6.40 -18.03
CA PHE A 60 16.75 -6.27 -16.73
C PHE A 60 15.72 -6.13 -15.60
N PHE A 61 14.82 -5.14 -15.70
CA PHE A 61 13.76 -4.95 -14.70
C PHE A 61 12.69 -6.04 -14.77
N GLY A 62 12.49 -6.63 -15.95
CA GLY A 62 11.68 -7.82 -16.15
C GLY A 62 12.13 -9.01 -15.30
N ASN A 63 13.43 -9.29 -15.25
CA ASN A 63 13.96 -10.36 -14.40
C ASN A 63 13.73 -10.09 -12.92
N LEU A 64 13.94 -8.84 -12.46
CA LEU A 64 13.67 -8.46 -11.06
C LEU A 64 12.18 -8.58 -10.72
N PHE A 65 11.32 -8.15 -11.63
CA PHE A 65 9.87 -8.33 -11.53
C PHE A 65 9.50 -9.81 -11.39
N LEU A 66 10.04 -10.71 -12.22
CA LEU A 66 9.75 -12.14 -12.17
C LEU A 66 10.22 -12.80 -10.87
N ILE A 67 11.42 -12.46 -10.38
CA ILE A 67 11.93 -12.97 -9.10
C ILE A 67 11.00 -12.54 -7.96
N ASN A 68 10.63 -11.26 -7.93
CA ASN A 68 9.76 -10.70 -6.91
C ASN A 68 8.35 -11.31 -6.98
N PHE A 69 7.82 -11.47 -8.18
CA PHE A 69 6.52 -12.10 -8.43
C PHE A 69 6.46 -13.53 -7.90
N ALA A 70 7.48 -14.34 -8.16
CA ALA A 70 7.52 -15.73 -7.71
C ALA A 70 7.42 -15.85 -6.17
N ILE A 71 8.15 -14.99 -5.44
CA ILE A 71 8.08 -14.96 -3.97
C ILE A 71 6.72 -14.44 -3.48
N GLY A 72 6.17 -13.43 -4.17
CA GLY A 72 4.82 -12.91 -3.92
C GLY A 72 3.75 -14.00 -4.03
N VAL A 73 3.79 -14.84 -5.06
CA VAL A 73 2.85 -15.97 -5.23
C VAL A 73 2.95 -16.95 -4.07
N VAL A 74 4.17 -17.39 -3.72
CA VAL A 74 4.38 -18.36 -2.64
C VAL A 74 3.86 -17.84 -1.31
N THR A 75 4.17 -16.58 -0.98
CA THR A 75 3.73 -15.95 0.27
C THR A 75 2.23 -15.68 0.29
N GLY A 76 1.62 -15.34 -0.85
CA GLY A 76 0.17 -15.13 -0.99
C GLY A 76 -0.63 -16.40 -0.75
N ILE A 77 -0.19 -17.54 -1.30
CA ILE A 77 -0.83 -18.85 -1.08
C ILE A 77 -0.87 -19.18 0.42
N VAL A 78 0.22 -18.93 1.15
CA VAL A 78 0.27 -19.16 2.60
C VAL A 78 -0.77 -18.28 3.33
N GLN A 79 -0.88 -17.01 2.95
CA GLN A 79 -1.83 -16.08 3.57
C GLN A 79 -3.29 -16.46 3.28
N GLU A 80 -3.60 -16.91 2.06
CA GLU A 80 -4.94 -17.38 1.67
C GLU A 80 -5.41 -18.53 2.58
N PHE A 81 -4.56 -19.54 2.80
CA PHE A 81 -4.90 -20.66 3.68
C PHE A 81 -5.02 -20.26 5.15
N GLN A 82 -4.32 -19.22 5.62
CA GLN A 82 -4.42 -18.75 7.01
C GLN A 82 -5.82 -18.25 7.39
N PHE A 83 -6.59 -17.70 6.44
CA PHE A 83 -7.99 -17.36 6.70
C PHE A 83 -8.82 -18.60 7.11
N GLY A 84 -8.58 -19.75 6.48
CA GLY A 84 -9.28 -21.00 6.80
C GLY A 84 -8.77 -21.68 8.08
N MET A 85 -7.44 -21.69 8.27
CA MET A 85 -6.80 -22.43 9.37
C MET A 85 -6.87 -21.68 10.70
N ASP A 86 -6.35 -20.45 10.74
CA ASP A 86 -6.18 -19.70 12.01
C ASP A 86 -7.44 -18.90 12.38
N TRP A 87 -8.31 -18.63 11.39
CA TRP A 87 -9.48 -17.76 11.51
C TRP A 87 -10.79 -18.46 11.09
N SER A 88 -10.93 -19.77 11.40
CA SER A 88 -12.07 -20.59 10.95
C SER A 88 -13.45 -20.02 11.33
N ARG A 89 -13.64 -19.53 12.56
CA ARG A 89 -14.91 -18.89 12.98
C ARG A 89 -15.21 -17.61 12.19
N TYR A 90 -14.19 -16.81 11.89
CA TYR A 90 -14.35 -15.63 11.04
C TYR A 90 -14.76 -16.05 9.62
N SER A 91 -14.07 -17.05 9.06
CA SER A 91 -14.36 -17.57 7.71
C SER A 91 -15.76 -18.14 7.58
N VAL A 92 -16.27 -18.86 8.59
CA VAL A 92 -17.67 -19.30 8.63
C VAL A 92 -18.64 -18.13 8.74
N PHE A 93 -18.31 -17.12 9.56
CA PHE A 93 -19.20 -15.99 9.79
C PHE A 93 -19.35 -15.07 8.57
N VAL A 94 -18.26 -14.73 7.87
CA VAL A 94 -18.29 -13.76 6.76
C VAL A 94 -17.98 -14.34 5.38
N GLY A 95 -17.82 -15.67 5.26
CA GLY A 95 -17.36 -16.32 4.03
C GLY A 95 -18.22 -16.02 2.80
N ASN A 96 -19.53 -15.85 2.96
CA ASN A 96 -20.45 -15.47 1.86
C ASN A 96 -20.16 -14.08 1.25
N ILE A 97 -19.47 -13.21 2.00
CA ILE A 97 -19.18 -11.84 1.58
C ILE A 97 -17.71 -11.71 1.21
N PHE A 98 -16.85 -12.18 2.11
CA PHE A 98 -15.39 -12.10 1.98
C PHE A 98 -14.88 -13.05 0.89
N GLY A 99 -15.46 -14.24 0.76
CA GLY A 99 -15.01 -15.26 -0.19
C GLY A 99 -15.35 -14.95 -1.65
N ALA A 100 -16.38 -14.14 -1.92
CA ALA A 100 -16.78 -13.82 -3.30
C ALA A 100 -15.72 -12.98 -4.03
N PRO A 101 -15.20 -11.85 -3.49
CA PRO A 101 -14.06 -11.13 -4.09
C PRO A 101 -12.82 -12.01 -4.27
N LEU A 102 -12.46 -12.83 -3.29
CA LEU A 102 -11.31 -13.75 -3.36
C LEU A 102 -11.45 -14.81 -4.47
N ALA A 103 -12.63 -15.39 -4.63
CA ALA A 103 -12.88 -16.34 -5.71
C ALA A 103 -12.79 -15.67 -7.09
N ILE A 104 -13.31 -14.46 -7.25
CA ILE A 104 -13.24 -13.69 -8.50
C ILE A 104 -11.79 -13.27 -8.78
N GLU A 105 -11.04 -12.86 -7.75
CA GLU A 105 -9.60 -12.58 -7.85
C GLU A 105 -8.86 -13.76 -8.49
N ALA A 106 -9.06 -14.97 -7.96
CA ALA A 106 -8.44 -16.16 -8.52
C ALA A 106 -8.88 -16.42 -9.97
N LEU A 107 -10.19 -16.45 -10.23
CA LEU A 107 -10.76 -16.83 -11.54
C LEU A 107 -10.44 -15.82 -12.66
N LEU A 108 -10.32 -14.54 -12.33
CA LEU A 108 -10.20 -13.48 -13.33
C LEU A 108 -8.83 -12.81 -13.31
N ALA A 109 -8.35 -12.35 -12.15
CA ALA A 109 -7.09 -11.61 -12.05
C ALA A 109 -5.88 -12.55 -12.11
N PHE A 110 -5.80 -13.57 -11.24
CA PHE A 110 -4.67 -14.50 -11.21
C PHE A 110 -4.55 -15.32 -12.49
N PHE A 111 -5.65 -15.81 -13.07
CA PHE A 111 -5.60 -16.52 -14.35
C PHE A 111 -5.10 -15.63 -15.48
N MET A 112 -5.59 -14.38 -15.58
CA MET A 112 -5.11 -13.43 -16.58
C MET A 112 -3.61 -13.17 -16.39
N GLU A 113 -3.21 -12.84 -15.16
CA GLU A 113 -1.82 -12.54 -14.82
C GLU A 113 -0.89 -13.71 -15.16
N SER A 114 -1.14 -14.89 -14.59
CA SER A 114 -0.28 -16.06 -14.76
C SER A 114 -0.19 -16.53 -16.21
N THR A 115 -1.31 -16.53 -16.95
CA THR A 115 -1.37 -16.95 -18.35
C THR A 115 -0.57 -15.99 -19.24
N PHE A 116 -0.85 -14.69 -19.16
CA PHE A 116 -0.17 -13.71 -20.00
C PHE A 116 1.28 -13.49 -19.59
N LEU A 117 1.60 -13.64 -18.31
CA LEU A 117 2.99 -13.65 -17.85
C LEU A 117 3.76 -14.84 -18.43
N GLY A 118 3.15 -16.03 -18.48
CA GLY A 118 3.72 -17.20 -19.15
C GLY A 118 4.02 -16.94 -20.64
N VAL A 119 3.07 -16.33 -21.37
CA VAL A 119 3.29 -15.91 -22.76
C VAL A 119 4.40 -14.86 -22.86
N TRP A 120 4.49 -13.95 -21.89
CA TRP A 120 5.52 -12.93 -21.88
C TRP A 120 6.93 -13.51 -21.66
N ILE A 121 7.08 -14.45 -20.73
CA ILE A 121 8.36 -15.09 -20.42
C ILE A 121 8.85 -15.92 -21.62
N PHE A 122 7.98 -16.79 -22.15
CA PHE A 122 8.39 -17.82 -23.12
C PHE A 122 8.07 -17.48 -24.58
N GLY A 123 7.28 -16.44 -24.84
CA GLY A 123 6.79 -16.05 -26.16
C GLY A 123 7.76 -15.19 -26.96
N ARG A 124 8.86 -14.70 -26.36
CA ARG A 124 9.82 -13.84 -27.07
C ARG A 124 10.42 -14.56 -28.28
N GLY A 125 10.23 -13.99 -29.47
CA GLY A 125 10.66 -14.61 -30.74
C GLY A 125 9.78 -15.77 -31.23
N ARG A 126 8.75 -16.16 -30.47
CA ARG A 126 7.78 -17.21 -30.82
C ARG A 126 6.38 -16.66 -31.12
N VAL A 127 6.00 -15.54 -30.49
CA VAL A 127 4.77 -14.81 -30.79
C VAL A 127 5.10 -13.46 -31.44
N SER A 128 4.12 -12.84 -32.09
CA SER A 128 4.31 -11.53 -32.70
C SER A 128 4.71 -10.47 -31.64
N PRO A 129 5.51 -9.44 -32.00
CA PRO A 129 5.89 -8.39 -31.06
C PRO A 129 4.71 -7.64 -30.43
N ARG A 130 3.55 -7.60 -31.11
CA ARG A 130 2.30 -7.01 -30.60
C ARG A 130 1.69 -7.86 -29.51
N ILE A 131 1.62 -9.18 -29.72
CA ILE A 131 1.13 -10.13 -28.71
C ILE A 131 2.05 -10.10 -27.50
N HIS A 132 3.37 -10.14 -27.72
CA HIS A 132 4.34 -10.08 -26.62
C HIS A 132 4.21 -8.79 -25.79
N LEU A 133 3.94 -7.64 -26.43
CA LEU A 133 3.65 -6.40 -25.71
C LEU A 133 2.30 -6.42 -25.00
N ALA A 134 1.25 -6.95 -25.64
CA ALA A 134 -0.07 -7.08 -25.02
C ALA A 134 -0.02 -7.97 -23.78
N SER A 135 0.79 -9.03 -23.80
CA SER A 135 0.97 -9.95 -22.68
C SER A 135 1.48 -9.25 -21.41
N ILE A 136 2.47 -8.36 -21.49
CA ILE A 136 2.94 -7.66 -20.27
C ILE A 136 1.92 -6.66 -19.73
N TRP A 137 1.15 -6.01 -20.61
CA TRP A 137 0.09 -5.10 -20.20
C TRP A 137 -1.06 -5.85 -19.53
N LEU A 138 -1.46 -7.01 -20.08
CA LEU A 138 -2.49 -7.85 -19.49
C LEU A 138 -2.02 -8.48 -18.17
N ALA A 139 -0.75 -8.90 -18.08
CA ALA A 139 -0.17 -9.36 -16.83
C ALA A 139 -0.19 -8.26 -15.75
N SER A 140 0.32 -7.07 -16.07
CA SER A 140 0.31 -5.92 -15.16
C SER A 140 -1.10 -5.48 -14.78
N PHE A 141 -2.05 -5.52 -15.71
CA PHE A 141 -3.45 -5.20 -15.43
C PHE A 141 -4.07 -6.25 -14.50
N GLY A 142 -3.77 -7.53 -14.71
CA GLY A 142 -4.15 -8.62 -13.82
C GLY A 142 -3.70 -8.38 -12.39
N THR A 143 -2.43 -8.02 -12.17
CA THR A 143 -1.90 -7.70 -10.83
C THR A 143 -2.64 -6.53 -10.17
N ILE A 144 -2.91 -5.46 -10.94
CA ILE A 144 -3.63 -4.27 -10.47
C ILE A 144 -5.08 -4.63 -10.09
N LEU A 145 -5.73 -5.44 -10.93
CA LEU A 145 -7.08 -5.91 -10.70
C LEU A 145 -7.18 -6.86 -9.51
N SER A 146 -6.16 -7.67 -9.27
CA SER A 146 -6.06 -8.52 -8.07
C SER A 146 -6.11 -7.67 -6.81
N ALA A 147 -5.30 -6.61 -6.76
CA ALA A 147 -5.28 -5.67 -5.64
C ALA A 147 -6.67 -5.05 -5.37
N ALA A 148 -7.51 -4.84 -6.41
CA ALA A 148 -8.86 -4.34 -6.22
C ALA A 148 -9.72 -5.31 -5.39
N PHE A 149 -9.69 -6.60 -5.69
CA PHE A 149 -10.53 -7.58 -4.99
C PHE A 149 -10.09 -7.77 -3.53
N ILE A 150 -8.79 -7.94 -3.26
CA ILE A 150 -8.32 -8.10 -1.88
C ILE A 150 -8.52 -6.83 -1.04
N ILE A 151 -8.34 -5.64 -1.62
CA ILE A 151 -8.58 -4.38 -0.93
C ILE A 151 -10.07 -4.13 -0.73
N SER A 152 -10.95 -4.59 -1.63
CA SER A 152 -12.40 -4.54 -1.42
C SER A 152 -12.81 -5.37 -0.19
N ALA A 153 -12.21 -6.55 -0.02
CA ALA A 153 -12.46 -7.42 1.11
C ALA A 153 -11.97 -6.78 2.43
N ASN A 154 -10.75 -6.24 2.46
CA ASN A 154 -10.23 -5.50 3.62
C ASN A 154 -11.06 -4.24 3.93
N SER A 155 -11.54 -3.54 2.91
CA SER A 155 -12.35 -2.32 3.09
C SER A 155 -13.73 -2.64 3.62
N TRP A 156 -14.33 -3.77 3.21
CA TRP A 156 -15.56 -4.28 3.80
C TRP A 156 -15.38 -4.65 5.28
N MET A 157 -14.25 -5.25 5.67
CA MET A 157 -13.95 -5.50 7.09
C MET A 157 -13.91 -4.21 7.93
N GLN A 158 -13.54 -3.08 7.32
CA GLN A 158 -13.49 -1.79 7.98
C GLN A 158 -14.85 -1.06 7.99
N HIS A 159 -15.60 -1.14 6.89
CA HIS A 159 -16.91 -0.53 6.77
C HIS A 159 -17.88 -1.53 6.12
N PRO A 160 -18.50 -2.41 6.92
CA PRO A 160 -19.39 -3.46 6.40
C PRO A 160 -20.65 -2.87 5.76
N VAL A 161 -20.89 -3.20 4.50
CA VAL A 161 -22.04 -2.76 3.69
C VAL A 161 -22.60 -3.92 2.87
N GLY A 162 -23.85 -3.80 2.41
CA GLY A 162 -24.44 -4.77 1.47
C GLY A 162 -24.60 -6.19 2.03
N TYR A 163 -24.93 -6.33 3.32
CA TYR A 163 -25.12 -7.62 3.97
C TYR A 163 -26.29 -7.64 4.97
N THR A 164 -26.73 -8.84 5.33
CA THR A 164 -27.63 -9.12 6.46
C THR A 164 -27.08 -10.27 7.30
N ILE A 165 -27.53 -10.40 8.54
CA ILE A 165 -27.27 -11.60 9.34
C ILE A 165 -28.43 -12.57 9.13
N ASP A 166 -28.12 -13.79 8.68
CA ASP A 166 -29.10 -14.86 8.56
C ASP A 166 -29.54 -15.32 9.96
N PRO A 167 -30.86 -15.32 10.27
CA PRO A 167 -31.36 -15.72 11.59
C PRO A 167 -31.18 -17.21 11.90
N THR A 168 -30.97 -18.06 10.89
CA THR A 168 -30.85 -19.52 11.02
C THR A 168 -29.39 -19.93 11.19
N THR A 169 -28.52 -19.44 10.31
CA THR A 169 -27.09 -19.81 10.31
C THR A 169 -26.24 -18.89 11.17
N HIS A 170 -26.78 -17.72 11.56
CA HIS A 170 -26.05 -16.62 12.22
C HIS A 170 -24.83 -16.12 11.43
N GLN A 171 -24.80 -16.36 10.11
CA GLN A 171 -23.74 -15.90 9.22
C GLN A 171 -24.11 -14.55 8.59
N ALA A 172 -23.10 -13.76 8.26
CA ALA A 172 -23.25 -12.60 7.40
C ALA A 172 -23.39 -13.05 5.94
N VAL A 173 -24.52 -12.71 5.32
CA VAL A 173 -24.85 -13.07 3.94
C VAL A 173 -24.92 -11.81 3.09
N MET A 174 -24.27 -11.85 1.92
CA MET A 174 -24.24 -10.72 0.99
C MET A 174 -25.63 -10.48 0.39
N THR A 175 -26.11 -9.24 0.47
CA THR A 175 -27.37 -8.79 -0.14
C THR A 175 -27.13 -7.91 -1.37
N ASN A 176 -25.98 -7.24 -1.46
CA ASN A 176 -25.64 -6.37 -2.59
C ASN A 176 -24.13 -6.37 -2.86
N PHE A 177 -23.72 -7.08 -3.92
CA PHE A 177 -22.32 -7.13 -4.37
C PHE A 177 -21.79 -5.75 -4.80
N TRP A 178 -22.62 -4.95 -5.48
CA TRP A 178 -22.21 -3.63 -5.94
C TRP A 178 -21.93 -2.69 -4.78
N ALA A 179 -22.67 -2.79 -3.68
CA ALA A 179 -22.38 -2.00 -2.47
C ALA A 179 -20.99 -2.29 -1.90
N VAL A 180 -20.49 -3.53 -2.04
CA VAL A 180 -19.12 -3.88 -1.63
C VAL A 180 -18.09 -3.23 -2.56
N LEU A 181 -18.31 -3.27 -3.88
CA LEU A 181 -17.40 -2.69 -4.87
C LEU A 181 -17.47 -1.16 -4.99
N THR A 182 -18.54 -0.53 -4.52
CA THR A 182 -18.67 0.93 -4.45
C THR A 182 -18.54 1.47 -3.04
N ASN A 183 -18.06 0.64 -2.10
CA ASN A 183 -17.77 1.06 -0.74
C ASN A 183 -16.79 2.24 -0.79
N PRO A 184 -17.11 3.39 -0.18
CA PRO A 184 -16.21 4.55 -0.22
C PRO A 184 -14.84 4.22 0.37
N THR A 185 -14.78 3.32 1.37
CA THR A 185 -13.52 2.86 1.99
C THR A 185 -12.64 2.14 0.99
N PHE A 186 -13.27 1.36 0.11
CA PHE A 186 -12.58 0.65 -0.95
C PHE A 186 -12.01 1.61 -1.98
N ILE A 187 -12.78 2.59 -2.44
CA ILE A 187 -12.35 3.54 -3.47
C ILE A 187 -11.08 4.28 -3.02
N ASP A 188 -11.10 4.85 -1.82
CA ASP A 188 -9.96 5.59 -1.29
C ASP A 188 -8.77 4.68 -0.96
N ALA A 189 -9.01 3.54 -0.29
CA ALA A 189 -7.93 2.61 0.07
C ALA A 189 -7.26 1.98 -1.15
N TYR A 190 -8.05 1.57 -2.16
CA TYR A 190 -7.52 0.99 -3.40
C TYR A 190 -6.69 2.00 -4.18
N GLY A 191 -7.20 3.23 -4.32
CA GLY A 191 -6.44 4.31 -4.93
C GLY A 191 -5.11 4.55 -4.21
N HIS A 192 -5.15 4.72 -2.89
CA HIS A 192 -3.96 4.98 -2.09
C HIS A 192 -2.94 3.85 -2.15
N VAL A 193 -3.37 2.58 -2.07
CA VAL A 193 -2.50 1.40 -2.19
C VAL A 193 -1.89 1.31 -3.59
N LEU A 194 -2.69 1.50 -4.63
CA LEU A 194 -2.24 1.37 -6.02
C LEU A 194 -1.17 2.42 -6.36
N THR A 195 -1.41 3.69 -6.02
CA THR A 195 -0.44 4.76 -6.30
C THR A 195 0.80 4.61 -5.42
N SER A 196 0.66 4.14 -4.19
CA SER A 196 1.81 3.82 -3.32
C SER A 196 2.66 2.69 -3.89
N ALA A 197 2.04 1.63 -4.44
CA ALA A 197 2.77 0.56 -5.12
C ALA A 197 3.54 1.08 -6.36
N PHE A 198 2.95 2.02 -7.12
CA PHE A 198 3.68 2.68 -8.20
C PHE A 198 4.85 3.55 -7.70
N VAL A 199 4.72 4.19 -6.53
CA VAL A 199 5.86 4.84 -5.86
C VAL A 199 6.92 3.80 -5.53
N THR A 200 6.57 2.68 -4.88
CA THR A 200 7.51 1.60 -4.54
C THR A 200 8.29 1.11 -5.75
N GLY A 201 7.60 0.71 -6.83
CA GLY A 201 8.27 0.24 -8.04
C GLY A 201 9.15 1.29 -8.71
N SER A 202 8.70 2.55 -8.75
CA SER A 202 9.45 3.63 -9.41
C SER A 202 10.66 4.08 -8.61
N VAL A 203 10.55 4.20 -7.28
CA VAL A 203 11.67 4.50 -6.39
C VAL A 203 12.69 3.36 -6.41
N PHE A 204 12.24 2.11 -6.41
CA PHE A 204 13.12 0.95 -6.58
C PHE A 204 13.86 1.00 -7.93
N MET A 205 13.15 1.19 -9.04
CA MET A 205 13.75 1.31 -10.38
C MET A 205 14.75 2.48 -10.44
N LEU A 206 14.43 3.61 -9.83
CA LEU A 206 15.32 4.78 -9.74
C LEU A 206 16.58 4.48 -8.96
N GLY A 207 16.46 3.84 -7.79
CA GLY A 207 17.61 3.51 -6.95
C GLY A 207 18.55 2.50 -7.59
N VAL A 208 18.00 1.46 -8.24
CA VAL A 208 18.80 0.49 -9.02
C VAL A 208 19.48 1.17 -10.20
N ALA A 209 18.76 2.02 -10.95
CA ALA A 209 19.36 2.79 -12.03
C ALA A 209 20.47 3.73 -11.54
N ALA A 210 20.26 4.39 -10.39
CA ALA A 210 21.25 5.26 -9.76
C ALA A 210 22.52 4.50 -9.35
N TYR A 211 22.39 3.27 -8.85
CA TYR A 211 23.52 2.38 -8.58
C TYR A 211 24.34 2.12 -9.85
N HIS A 212 23.70 1.69 -10.94
CA HIS A 212 24.41 1.40 -12.19
C HIS A 212 25.02 2.66 -12.83
N LEU A 213 24.35 3.81 -12.74
CA LEU A 213 24.90 5.10 -13.18
C LEU A 213 26.17 5.48 -12.41
N LYS A 214 26.17 5.28 -11.08
CA LYS A 214 27.33 5.51 -10.23
C LYS A 214 28.51 4.59 -10.60
N GLN A 215 28.22 3.32 -10.90
CA GLN A 215 29.22 2.34 -11.33
C GLN A 215 29.65 2.49 -12.80
N LYS A 216 29.08 3.46 -13.53
CA LYS A 216 29.32 3.70 -14.97
C LYS A 216 28.99 2.49 -15.86
N HIS A 217 28.04 1.65 -15.45
CA HIS A 217 27.57 0.50 -16.23
C HIS A 217 26.39 0.91 -17.12
N ASP A 218 26.50 0.68 -18.44
CA ASP A 218 25.46 0.96 -19.45
C ASP A 218 24.69 2.26 -19.19
N THR A 219 25.45 3.34 -18.96
CA THR A 219 24.92 4.60 -18.41
C THR A 219 23.81 5.18 -19.27
N ALA A 220 23.90 5.04 -20.59
CA ALA A 220 22.88 5.49 -21.53
C ALA A 220 21.53 4.79 -21.32
N ALA A 221 21.52 3.48 -21.07
CA ALA A 221 20.29 2.72 -20.83
C ALA A 221 19.72 3.00 -19.44
N PHE A 222 20.56 2.99 -18.40
CA PHE A 222 20.10 3.28 -17.04
C PHE A 222 19.65 4.73 -16.84
N ALA A 223 20.23 5.69 -17.58
CA ALA A 223 19.74 7.06 -17.59
C ALA A 223 18.31 7.17 -18.15
N LYS A 224 17.95 6.35 -19.15
CA LYS A 224 16.59 6.27 -19.68
C LYS A 224 15.61 5.71 -18.65
N ALA A 225 15.98 4.61 -17.99
CA ALA A 225 15.18 4.03 -16.90
C ALA A 225 14.99 5.03 -15.74
N ALA A 226 16.07 5.68 -15.27
CA ALA A 226 16.00 6.71 -14.23
C ALA A 226 15.07 7.87 -14.60
N LYS A 227 15.07 8.31 -15.86
CA LYS A 227 14.19 9.38 -16.35
C LYS A 227 12.71 8.99 -16.33
N VAL A 228 12.38 7.72 -16.64
CA VAL A 228 11.02 7.19 -16.51
C VAL A 228 10.65 7.08 -15.04
N ALA A 229 11.52 6.48 -14.23
CA ALA A 229 11.32 6.27 -12.80
C ALA A 229 10.96 7.56 -12.07
N VAL A 230 11.77 8.62 -12.23
CA VAL A 230 11.53 9.93 -11.60
C VAL A 230 10.17 10.52 -11.97
N VAL A 231 9.74 10.39 -13.22
CA VAL A 231 8.43 10.92 -13.67
C VAL A 231 7.31 10.14 -13.00
N VAL A 232 7.39 8.81 -12.99
CA VAL A 232 6.39 7.95 -12.36
C VAL A 232 6.36 8.19 -10.85
N THR A 233 7.52 8.28 -10.18
CA THR A 233 7.60 8.60 -8.75
C THR A 233 6.87 9.90 -8.43
N MET A 234 7.11 10.98 -9.21
CA MET A 234 6.46 12.27 -8.94
C MET A 234 4.95 12.23 -9.14
N LEU A 235 4.49 11.60 -10.24
CA LEU A 235 3.05 11.51 -10.51
C LEU A 235 2.34 10.66 -9.45
N SER A 236 2.93 9.51 -9.11
CA SER A 236 2.34 8.57 -8.16
C SER A 236 2.38 9.09 -6.72
N VAL A 237 3.45 9.76 -6.29
CA VAL A 237 3.51 10.28 -4.91
C VAL A 237 2.53 11.41 -4.68
N VAL A 238 2.32 12.28 -5.68
CA VAL A 238 1.28 13.31 -5.62
C VAL A 238 -0.11 12.68 -5.53
N ALA A 239 -0.40 11.67 -6.36
CA ALA A 239 -1.65 10.94 -6.28
C ALA A 239 -1.84 10.27 -4.91
N THR A 240 -0.82 9.59 -4.37
CA THR A 240 -0.84 8.99 -3.04
C THR A 240 -1.13 10.02 -1.94
N MET A 241 -0.54 11.21 -2.01
CA MET A 241 -0.78 12.27 -1.03
C MET A 241 -2.24 12.74 -1.05
N PHE A 242 -2.82 12.98 -2.23
CA PHE A 242 -4.22 13.38 -2.34
C PHE A 242 -5.18 12.28 -1.87
N LEU A 243 -4.92 11.02 -2.28
CA LEU A 243 -5.73 9.88 -1.88
C LEU A 243 -5.60 9.58 -0.38
N GLY A 244 -4.42 9.83 0.20
CA GLY A 244 -4.18 9.70 1.63
C GLY A 244 -4.94 10.73 2.46
N ASP A 245 -4.99 11.98 2.00
CA ASP A 245 -5.80 13.04 2.63
C ASP A 245 -7.31 12.72 2.54
N SER A 246 -7.79 12.27 1.38
CA SER A 246 -9.19 11.81 1.22
C SER A 246 -9.51 10.65 2.17
N GLN A 247 -8.66 9.63 2.18
CA GLN A 247 -8.83 8.45 3.02
C GLN A 247 -8.82 8.83 4.51
N ALA A 248 -7.93 9.72 4.94
CA ALA A 248 -7.87 10.20 6.33
C ALA A 248 -9.17 10.89 6.76
N LYS A 249 -9.71 11.78 5.92
CA LYS A 249 -10.99 12.45 6.17
C LYS A 249 -12.15 11.46 6.24
N GLN A 250 -12.13 10.45 5.39
CA GLN A 250 -13.15 9.41 5.45
C GLN A 250 -13.04 8.56 6.73
N MET A 251 -11.81 8.24 7.16
CA MET A 251 -11.57 7.52 8.41
C MET A 251 -11.96 8.36 9.64
N GLU A 252 -11.89 9.68 9.59
CA GLU A 252 -12.41 10.55 10.66
C GLU A 252 -13.92 10.33 10.86
N VAL A 253 -14.68 10.14 9.77
CA VAL A 253 -16.13 9.90 9.85
C VAL A 253 -16.44 8.47 10.24
N GLN A 254 -15.78 7.49 9.62
CA GLN A 254 -16.13 6.07 9.75
C GLN A 254 -15.47 5.40 10.96
N GLN A 255 -14.26 5.82 11.32
CA GLN A 255 -13.43 5.20 12.35
C GLN A 255 -12.60 6.24 13.14
N PRO A 256 -13.23 7.23 13.78
CA PRO A 256 -12.55 8.35 14.45
C PRO A 256 -11.52 7.90 15.50
N MET A 257 -11.75 6.76 16.17
CA MET A 257 -10.80 6.21 17.15
C MET A 257 -9.43 5.91 16.53
N LYS A 258 -9.38 5.47 15.27
CA LYS A 258 -8.11 5.25 14.56
C LYS A 258 -7.37 6.54 14.33
N MET A 259 -8.06 7.59 13.89
CA MET A 259 -7.48 8.90 13.61
C MET A 259 -7.03 9.59 14.90
N ALA A 260 -7.85 9.56 15.95
CA ALA A 260 -7.51 10.09 17.26
C ALA A 260 -6.28 9.40 17.87
N ALA A 261 -6.18 8.06 17.76
CA ALA A 261 -4.99 7.31 18.17
C ALA A 261 -3.78 7.61 17.28
N ALA A 262 -3.99 7.70 15.97
CA ALA A 262 -2.97 8.11 15.01
C ALA A 262 -2.55 9.57 15.18
N GLU A 263 -3.22 10.41 15.97
CA GLU A 263 -2.75 11.76 16.30
C GLU A 263 -2.35 11.94 17.77
N ALA A 264 -2.50 10.88 18.57
CA ALA A 264 -2.42 10.94 20.03
C ALA A 264 -3.26 12.12 20.59
N LEU A 265 -4.50 12.26 20.07
CA LEU A 265 -5.48 13.23 20.51
C LEU A 265 -6.38 12.60 21.58
N TYR A 266 -6.11 12.89 22.85
CA TYR A 266 -6.83 12.25 23.95
C TYR A 266 -8.19 12.88 24.22
N ASN A 267 -8.31 14.20 24.06
CA ASN A 267 -9.52 14.94 24.36
C ASN A 267 -10.06 15.61 23.10
N THR A 268 -11.35 15.47 22.88
CA THR A 268 -12.08 16.17 21.81
C THR A 268 -11.81 17.67 21.88
N THR A 269 -11.41 18.25 20.75
CA THR A 269 -10.92 19.63 20.68
C THR A 269 -11.43 20.33 19.41
N ASN A 270 -11.87 21.58 19.54
CA ASN A 270 -12.10 22.46 18.40
C ASN A 270 -10.79 23.16 18.02
N GLY A 271 -10.43 23.17 16.74
CA GLY A 271 -9.14 23.73 16.31
C GLY A 271 -7.94 22.90 16.78
N ALA A 272 -8.07 21.57 16.73
CA ALA A 272 -7.04 20.62 17.11
C ALA A 272 -5.73 20.86 16.35
N SER A 273 -4.62 20.76 17.08
CA SER A 273 -3.27 20.89 16.54
C SER A 273 -2.76 19.56 15.98
N PHE A 274 -2.04 19.61 14.85
CA PHE A 274 -1.37 18.43 14.27
C PHE A 274 -0.06 18.11 15.00
N SER A 275 0.16 16.84 15.34
CA SER A 275 1.36 16.41 16.04
C SER A 275 2.49 16.04 15.08
N LEU A 276 3.45 16.95 14.90
CA LEU A 276 4.68 16.67 14.13
C LEU A 276 5.56 15.66 14.86
N LEU A 277 5.74 15.86 16.16
CA LEU A 277 6.56 14.99 17.00
C LEU A 277 6.06 15.05 18.44
N THR A 278 5.89 13.89 19.07
CA THR A 278 5.56 13.76 20.48
C THR A 278 6.40 12.62 21.02
N ILE A 279 7.21 12.92 22.03
CA ILE A 279 8.08 11.97 22.72
C ILE A 279 7.53 11.78 24.13
N GLY A 280 7.34 10.51 24.53
CA GLY A 280 6.78 10.12 25.81
C GLY A 280 6.16 8.72 25.71
N ASN A 281 5.47 8.30 26.79
CA ASN A 281 4.77 7.01 26.83
C ASN A 281 3.43 6.99 26.05
N LEU A 282 3.06 8.13 25.42
CA LEU A 282 1.78 8.30 24.73
C LEU A 282 0.60 7.84 25.61
N SER A 283 0.62 8.18 26.90
CA SER A 283 -0.48 7.97 27.86
C SER A 283 -1.27 9.25 28.15
N GLY A 284 -1.13 10.29 27.32
CA GLY A 284 -1.76 11.61 27.54
C GLY A 284 -0.87 12.65 28.21
N GLN A 285 0.32 12.30 28.68
CA GLN A 285 1.30 13.24 29.22
C GLN A 285 2.60 13.19 28.42
N PRO A 286 2.81 14.10 27.46
CA PRO A 286 4.02 14.13 26.65
C PRO A 286 5.21 14.67 27.45
N VAL A 287 6.40 14.11 27.24
CA VAL A 287 7.67 14.67 27.75
C VAL A 287 8.12 15.83 26.88
N PHE A 288 7.93 15.70 25.56
CA PHE A 288 8.25 16.73 24.57
C PHE A 288 7.26 16.66 23.42
N GLN A 289 6.82 17.81 22.90
CA GLN A 289 5.89 17.88 21.78
C GLN A 289 6.16 19.07 20.86
N ILE A 290 6.06 18.83 19.55
CA ILE A 290 6.02 19.84 18.50
C ILE A 290 4.68 19.67 17.79
N ARG A 291 3.84 20.70 17.89
CA ARG A 291 2.50 20.69 17.32
C ARG A 291 2.26 21.93 16.48
N LEU A 292 1.61 21.77 15.35
CA LEU A 292 1.16 22.87 14.49
C LEU A 292 -0.30 23.21 14.83
N PRO A 293 -0.59 24.41 15.37
CA PRO A 293 -1.95 24.80 15.75
C PRO A 293 -2.93 24.70 14.58
N HIS A 294 -4.18 24.27 14.85
CA HIS A 294 -5.29 24.17 13.90
C HIS A 294 -5.11 23.26 12.67
N LEU A 295 -3.89 22.79 12.39
CA LEU A 295 -3.61 22.02 11.18
C LEU A 295 -4.38 20.69 11.19
N LEU A 296 -4.53 20.02 12.34
CA LEU A 296 -5.29 18.77 12.39
C LEU A 296 -6.78 19.02 12.11
N SER A 297 -7.37 20.10 12.63
CA SER A 297 -8.75 20.45 12.27
C SER A 297 -8.92 20.71 10.78
N VAL A 298 -7.98 21.41 10.15
CA VAL A 298 -8.03 21.65 8.69
C VAL A 298 -7.93 20.33 7.92
N LEU A 299 -6.99 19.45 8.29
CA LEU A 299 -6.79 18.17 7.62
C LEU A 299 -7.98 17.20 7.85
N ALA A 300 -8.57 17.19 9.05
CA ALA A 300 -9.65 16.28 9.38
C ALA A 300 -11.02 16.76 8.88
N THR A 301 -11.27 18.07 8.87
CA THR A 301 -12.62 18.64 8.65
C THR A 301 -12.72 19.69 7.55
N ASN A 302 -11.60 20.09 6.93
CA ASN A 302 -11.51 21.26 6.05
C ASN A 302 -11.92 22.59 6.70
N SER A 303 -11.93 22.66 8.04
CA SER A 303 -12.27 23.87 8.81
C SER A 303 -11.21 24.18 9.85
N PHE A 304 -10.86 25.46 9.98
CA PHE A 304 -9.83 25.93 10.91
C PHE A 304 -10.18 25.64 12.38
N ASN A 305 -11.47 25.65 12.73
CA ASN A 305 -11.99 25.39 14.06
C ASN A 305 -12.88 24.14 14.10
N GLY A 306 -12.74 23.22 13.15
CA GLY A 306 -13.50 21.98 13.14
C GLY A 306 -13.24 21.15 14.40
N LYS A 307 -14.29 20.48 14.87
CA LYS A 307 -14.25 19.57 16.01
C LYS A 307 -13.61 18.25 15.58
N VAL A 308 -12.59 17.81 16.31
CA VAL A 308 -11.95 16.49 16.13
C VAL A 308 -12.16 15.69 17.41
N GLU A 309 -12.63 14.45 17.28
CA GLU A 309 -12.98 13.62 18.43
C GLU A 309 -11.74 13.00 19.09
N GLY A 310 -11.71 13.00 20.43
CA GLY A 310 -10.60 12.49 21.22
C GLY A 310 -10.80 11.06 21.70
N ILE A 311 -9.69 10.36 21.98
CA ILE A 311 -9.69 8.97 22.45
C ILE A 311 -10.58 8.77 23.68
N ASN A 312 -10.56 9.68 24.66
CA ASN A 312 -11.29 9.51 25.91
C ASN A 312 -12.81 9.54 25.68
N GLN A 313 -13.30 10.47 24.85
CA GLN A 313 -14.71 10.59 24.50
C GLN A 313 -15.17 9.38 23.70
N LEU A 314 -14.41 9.00 22.66
CA LEU A 314 -14.71 7.85 21.82
C LEU A 314 -14.71 6.53 22.59
N GLN A 315 -13.80 6.38 23.55
CA GLN A 315 -13.76 5.21 24.44
C GLN A 315 -15.00 5.18 25.35
N ALA A 316 -15.41 6.32 25.92
CA ALA A 316 -16.61 6.39 26.74
C ALA A 316 -17.88 6.05 25.94
N GLU A 317 -18.00 6.56 24.70
CA GLU A 317 -19.09 6.23 23.78
C GLU A 317 -19.11 4.73 23.42
N ALA A 318 -17.95 4.15 23.11
CA ALA A 318 -17.84 2.73 22.82
C ALA A 318 -18.20 1.87 24.03
N THR A 319 -17.76 2.23 25.23
CA THR A 319 -18.14 1.54 26.47
C THR A 319 -19.64 1.62 26.74
N ALA A 320 -20.27 2.79 26.51
CA ALA A 320 -21.71 2.94 26.66
C ALA A 320 -22.49 2.06 25.65
N LYS A 321 -21.97 1.88 24.44
CA LYS A 321 -22.64 1.13 23.37
C LYS A 321 -22.42 -0.39 23.44
N TYR A 322 -21.20 -0.82 23.78
CA TYR A 322 -20.76 -2.21 23.66
C TYR A 322 -20.43 -2.88 25.00
N GLY A 323 -20.48 -2.13 26.11
CA GLY A 323 -20.19 -2.61 27.45
C GLY A 323 -18.75 -2.34 27.92
N ALA A 324 -18.40 -2.86 29.09
CA ALA A 324 -17.08 -2.67 29.67
C ALA A 324 -15.98 -3.34 28.81
N GLY A 325 -14.98 -2.56 28.41
CA GLY A 325 -13.87 -3.05 27.58
C GLY A 325 -12.99 -1.91 27.08
N SER A 326 -11.81 -2.25 26.56
CA SER A 326 -10.93 -1.28 25.86
C SER A 326 -11.17 -1.38 24.35
N TYR A 327 -11.61 -0.28 23.76
CA TYR A 327 -11.82 -0.12 22.31
C TYR A 327 -10.75 0.77 21.67
N VAL A 328 -9.74 1.17 22.45
CA VAL A 328 -8.60 1.96 21.97
C VAL A 328 -7.57 1.02 21.35
N PRO A 329 -7.14 1.26 20.10
CA PRO A 329 -6.04 0.53 19.49
C PRO A 329 -4.69 0.88 20.15
N VAL A 330 -3.63 0.18 19.77
CA VAL A 330 -2.29 0.43 20.31
C VAL A 330 -1.77 1.79 19.83
N ILE A 331 -1.92 2.82 20.68
CA ILE A 331 -1.68 4.23 20.33
C ILE A 331 -0.26 4.44 19.81
N TRP A 332 0.76 3.93 20.52
CA TRP A 332 2.16 4.18 20.15
C TRP A 332 2.49 3.64 18.76
N LEU A 333 1.95 2.47 18.41
CA LEU A 333 2.16 1.84 17.12
C LEU A 333 1.53 2.69 16.01
N LEU A 334 0.25 3.08 16.17
CA LEU A 334 -0.43 3.92 15.19
C LEU A 334 0.23 5.31 15.05
N TYR A 335 0.57 5.93 16.17
CA TYR A 335 1.20 7.25 16.19
C TYR A 335 2.50 7.25 15.38
N TRP A 336 3.42 6.32 15.67
CA TRP A 336 4.73 6.31 14.99
C TRP A 336 4.64 5.81 13.56
N SER A 337 3.84 4.78 13.28
CA SER A 337 3.63 4.31 11.90
C SER A 337 3.06 5.42 11.00
N PHE A 338 2.12 6.22 11.50
CA PHE A 338 1.58 7.35 10.73
C PHE A 338 2.64 8.42 10.44
N ARG A 339 3.48 8.81 11.41
CA ARG A 339 4.55 9.81 11.18
C ARG A 339 5.61 9.30 10.23
N ILE A 340 6.02 8.05 10.38
CA ILE A 340 7.02 7.43 9.50
C ILE A 340 6.48 7.40 8.08
N MET A 341 5.23 6.95 7.89
CA MET A 341 4.57 6.92 6.58
C MET A 341 4.51 8.32 5.93
N VAL A 342 3.99 9.33 6.63
CA VAL A 342 3.90 10.69 6.10
C VAL A 342 5.29 11.28 5.84
N GLY A 343 6.24 11.09 6.75
CA GLY A 343 7.61 11.57 6.63
C GLY A 343 8.35 10.98 5.43
N LEU A 344 8.26 9.66 5.23
CA LEU A 344 8.83 8.97 4.08
C LEU A 344 8.10 9.36 2.78
N GLY A 345 6.78 9.54 2.82
CA GLY A 345 6.00 10.08 1.70
C GLY A 345 6.51 11.45 1.24
N MET A 346 6.70 12.38 2.18
CA MET A 346 7.27 13.71 1.90
C MET A 346 8.71 13.63 1.37
N LEU A 347 9.51 12.71 1.90
CA LEU A 347 10.88 12.48 1.44
C LEU A 347 10.91 11.94 -0.01
N MET A 348 9.99 11.05 -0.36
CA MET A 348 9.82 10.54 -1.73
C MET A 348 9.27 11.61 -2.68
N ALA A 349 8.40 12.51 -2.20
CA ALA A 349 7.97 13.67 -2.95
C ALA A 349 9.15 14.60 -3.27
N LEU A 350 10.01 14.88 -2.27
CA LEU A 350 11.24 15.64 -2.47
C LEU A 350 12.18 14.94 -3.47
N LEU A 351 12.35 13.63 -3.38
CA LEU A 351 13.12 12.84 -4.34
C LEU A 351 12.60 13.02 -5.78
N GLY A 352 11.28 12.97 -5.97
CA GLY A 352 10.63 13.21 -7.26
C GLY A 352 10.86 14.63 -7.79
N VAL A 353 10.66 15.65 -6.96
CA VAL A 353 10.86 17.07 -7.32
C VAL A 353 12.31 17.33 -7.72
N VAL A 354 13.26 16.91 -6.88
CA VAL A 354 14.71 17.07 -7.13
C VAL A 354 15.11 16.29 -8.39
N GLY A 355 14.61 15.06 -8.56
CA GLY A 355 14.86 14.25 -9.74
C GLY A 355 14.37 14.94 -11.02
N LEU A 356 13.16 15.50 -11.01
CA LEU A 356 12.62 16.23 -12.17
C LEU A 356 13.41 17.50 -12.47
N TYR A 357 13.82 18.22 -11.43
CA TYR A 357 14.68 19.39 -11.57
C TYR A 357 16.02 19.02 -12.24
N LEU A 358 16.70 17.98 -11.76
CA LEU A 358 17.95 17.49 -12.33
C LEU A 358 17.77 16.93 -13.74
N LYS A 359 16.65 16.25 -14.01
CA LYS A 359 16.27 15.80 -15.36
C LYS A 359 16.15 17.00 -16.31
N ARG A 360 15.45 18.07 -15.90
CA ARG A 360 15.30 19.31 -16.70
C ARG A 360 16.65 19.99 -16.94
N LYS A 361 17.55 19.98 -15.97
CA LYS A 361 18.91 20.53 -16.09
C LYS A 361 19.91 19.60 -16.81
N LYS A 362 19.46 18.43 -17.32
CA LYS A 362 20.32 17.41 -17.95
C LYS A 362 21.47 16.93 -17.05
N ARG A 363 21.24 16.90 -15.72
CA ARG A 363 22.23 16.54 -14.69
C ARG A 363 21.86 15.31 -13.86
N LEU A 364 20.75 14.64 -14.19
CA LEU A 364 20.27 13.46 -13.46
C LEU A 364 21.31 12.33 -13.44
N GLU A 365 21.98 12.11 -14.57
CA GLU A 365 22.98 11.05 -14.76
C GLU A 365 24.39 11.41 -14.26
N THR A 366 24.65 12.66 -13.88
CA THR A 366 25.98 13.13 -13.45
C THR A 366 26.04 13.57 -11.99
N SER A 367 24.90 13.80 -11.35
CA SER A 367 24.83 14.30 -9.96
C SER A 367 25.09 13.17 -8.95
N TRP A 368 26.34 13.06 -8.48
CA TRP A 368 26.78 11.98 -7.58
C TRP A 368 25.99 11.90 -6.26
N TRP A 369 25.63 13.05 -5.68
CA TRP A 369 24.90 13.11 -4.41
C TRP A 369 23.48 12.59 -4.57
N PHE A 370 22.83 12.93 -5.70
CA PHE A 370 21.49 12.47 -6.01
C PHE A 370 21.48 10.97 -6.27
N GLN A 371 22.49 10.44 -6.98
CA GLN A 371 22.61 9.00 -7.22
C GLN A 371 22.74 8.23 -5.89
N ARG A 372 23.60 8.69 -4.98
CA ARG A 372 23.74 8.08 -3.65
C ARG A 372 22.44 8.16 -2.86
N PHE A 373 21.79 9.32 -2.86
CA PHE A 373 20.53 9.51 -2.17
C PHE A 373 19.43 8.59 -2.73
N ALA A 374 19.24 8.56 -4.05
CA ALA A 374 18.28 7.68 -4.72
C ALA A 374 18.53 6.19 -4.44
N MET A 375 19.79 5.75 -4.35
CA MET A 375 20.12 4.37 -3.97
C MET A 375 19.63 4.02 -2.56
N TRP A 376 19.85 4.90 -1.57
CA TRP A 376 19.39 4.67 -0.20
C TRP A 376 17.87 4.74 -0.07
N MET A 377 17.22 5.56 -0.91
CA MET A 377 15.77 5.71 -0.95
C MET A 377 15.03 4.45 -1.41
N ILE A 378 15.72 3.41 -1.91
CA ILE A 378 15.10 2.10 -2.22
C ILE A 378 14.34 1.54 -1.01
N LEU A 379 14.81 1.80 0.21
CA LEU A 379 14.19 1.27 1.43
C LEU A 379 12.98 2.07 1.90
N ALA A 380 12.86 3.35 1.52
CA ALA A 380 11.83 4.25 2.02
C ALA A 380 10.36 3.84 1.69
N PRO A 381 10.04 3.22 0.54
CA PRO A 381 8.66 2.82 0.23
C PRO A 381 8.24 1.45 0.82
N PHE A 382 9.10 0.78 1.61
CA PHE A 382 8.81 -0.45 2.34
C PHE A 382 8.69 -0.13 3.83
#